data_AF-A0A5B0GM73-F1
#
_entry.id   AF-A0A5B0GM73-F1
#
_cell.length_a   1.000
_cell.length_b   1.000
_cell.length_c   1.000
_cell.angle_alpha   90.00
_cell.angle_beta   90.00
_cell.angle_gamma   90.00
#
_symmetry.space_group_name_H-M   'P 1'
#
loop_
_entity.id
_entity.type
_entity.pdbx_description
1 polymer ?
#
loop_
_entity_poly.entity_id
_entity_poly.type
_entity_poly.pdbx_seq_one_letter_code
_entity_poly.pdbx_strand_id
1 'polypeptide(L)'
;MTNYNILFDAEAAVQAVVPGIVARHRAKGILTWKLIHQIEEEALSEVASGGRFSERLLQMICAPAALSYPNNDEPVSFEGHDFVPLVFAAIDRAWRQVQ
;
A
#
# COMPACT_ATOMS: atom_id res chain seq x y z
N MET A 1 20.43 6.19 -16.72
CA MET A 1 20.20 5.18 -15.67
C MET A 1 19.79 5.90 -14.38
N THR A 2 18.57 6.45 -14.33
CA THR A 2 18.16 7.37 -13.24
C THR A 2 16.81 7.00 -12.61
N ASN A 3 16.08 6.04 -13.19
CA ASN A 3 14.72 5.69 -12.74
C ASN A 3 14.64 4.64 -11.62
N TYR A 4 15.69 3.85 -11.37
CA TYR A 4 15.63 2.81 -10.32
C TYR A 4 15.62 3.41 -8.91
N ASN A 5 16.47 4.40 -8.63
CA ASN A 5 16.54 5.03 -7.30
C ASN A 5 15.24 5.73 -6.91
N ILE A 6 14.56 6.36 -7.86
CA ILE A 6 13.32 7.09 -7.56
C ILE A 6 12.15 6.16 -7.28
N LEU A 7 12.16 4.94 -7.82
CA LEU A 7 11.17 3.90 -7.48
C LEU A 7 11.39 3.39 -6.05
N PHE A 8 12.63 3.11 -5.67
CA PHE A 8 12.97 2.74 -4.28
C PHE A 8 12.69 3.88 -3.30
N ASP A 9 12.95 5.13 -3.67
CA ASP A 9 12.60 6.30 -2.85
C ASP A 9 11.08 6.42 -2.66
N ALA A 10 10.30 6.17 -3.72
CA ALA A 10 8.84 6.20 -3.65
C ALA A 10 8.30 5.06 -2.79
N GLU A 11 8.86 3.85 -2.93
CA GLU A 11 8.54 2.71 -2.09
C GLU A 11 8.85 3.00 -0.61
N ALA A 12 10.04 3.54 -0.31
CA ALA A 12 10.44 3.90 1.04
C ALA A 12 9.54 5.00 1.63
N ALA A 13 9.12 5.97 0.82
CA ALA A 13 8.17 7.00 1.24
C ALA A 13 6.81 6.40 1.61
N VAL A 14 6.28 5.47 0.81
CA VAL A 14 5.04 4.75 1.12
C VAL A 14 5.21 3.93 2.41
N GLN A 15 6.30 3.17 2.55
CA GLN A 15 6.57 2.39 3.76
C GLN A 15 6.69 3.25 5.02
N ALA A 16 7.12 4.51 4.90
CA ALA A 16 7.21 5.44 6.02
C ALA A 16 5.84 5.98 6.48
N VAL A 17 4.88 6.19 5.56
CA VAL A 17 3.56 6.74 5.89
C VAL A 17 2.56 5.65 6.30
N VAL A 18 2.68 4.45 5.73
CA VAL A 18 1.74 3.33 5.93
C VAL A 18 1.49 3.00 7.40
N PRO A 19 2.48 2.91 8.31
CA PRO A 19 2.22 2.63 9.72
C PRO A 19 1.32 3.66 10.41
N GLY A 20 1.46 4.95 10.04
CA GLY A 20 0.62 6.02 10.58
C GLY A 20 -0.83 5.90 10.14
N ILE A 21 -1.05 5.56 8.86
CA ILE A 21 -2.38 5.35 8.28
C ILE A 21 -3.02 4.07 8.87
N VAL A 22 -2.25 2.98 8.95
CA VAL A 22 -2.67 1.72 9.57
C VAL A 22 -3.11 1.94 11.02
N ALA A 23 -2.35 2.70 11.81
CA ALA A 23 -2.71 2.99 13.19
C ALA A 23 -4.07 3.72 13.31
N ARG A 24 -4.40 4.62 12.37
CA ARG A 24 -5.71 5.29 12.33
C ARG A 24 -6.84 4.31 12.03
N HIS A 25 -6.58 3.34 11.16
CA HIS A 25 -7.57 2.34 10.77
C HIS A 25 -7.64 1.12 11.69
N ARG A 26 -6.70 0.97 12.62
CA ARG A 26 -6.65 -0.16 13.56
C ARG A 26 -7.94 -0.31 14.37
N ALA A 27 -8.63 0.79 14.67
CA ALA A 27 -9.94 0.78 15.33
C ALA A 27 -11.03 -0.01 14.58
N LYS A 28 -10.85 -0.29 13.27
CA LYS A 28 -11.75 -1.13 12.46
C LYS A 28 -11.58 -2.64 12.73
N GLY A 29 -10.55 -3.05 13.48
CA GLY A 29 -10.36 -4.43 13.94
C GLY A 29 -9.61 -5.33 12.95
N ILE A 30 -10.27 -5.73 11.86
CA ILE A 30 -9.69 -6.66 10.86
C ILE A 30 -9.24 -5.92 9.60
N LEU A 31 -8.14 -6.38 9.01
CA LEU A 31 -7.70 -5.90 7.70
C LEU A 31 -8.52 -6.61 6.63
N THR A 32 -9.47 -5.88 6.03
CA THR A 32 -10.28 -6.37 4.90
C THR A 32 -9.70 -5.91 3.57
N TRP A 33 -10.09 -6.57 2.48
CA TRP A 33 -9.67 -6.16 1.14
C TRP A 33 -10.09 -4.72 0.81
N LYS A 34 -11.31 -4.34 1.19
CA LYS A 34 -11.75 -2.95 1.07
C LYS A 34 -10.89 -1.99 1.89
N LEU A 35 -10.44 -2.41 3.08
CA LEU A 35 -9.60 -1.58 3.94
C LEU A 35 -8.17 -1.45 3.40
N ILE A 36 -7.58 -2.52 2.84
CA ILE A 36 -6.23 -2.44 2.28
C ILE A 36 -6.19 -1.52 1.05
N HIS A 37 -7.23 -1.56 0.20
CA HIS A 37 -7.37 -0.61 -0.91
C HIS A 37 -7.53 0.83 -0.43
N GLN A 38 -8.33 1.07 0.62
CA GLN A 38 -8.45 2.40 1.23
C GLN A 38 -7.10 2.92 1.75
N ILE A 39 -6.34 2.08 2.46
CA ILE A 39 -5.03 2.44 3.01
C ILE A 39 -4.02 2.69 1.88
N GLU A 40 -4.07 1.90 0.80
CA GLU A 40 -3.23 2.12 -0.38
C GLU A 40 -3.51 3.48 -1.02
N GLU A 41 -4.77 3.81 -1.29
CA GLU A 41 -5.16 5.11 -1.87
C GLU A 41 -4.73 6.28 -0.96
N GLU A 42 -4.92 6.17 0.36
CA GLU A 42 -4.51 7.20 1.31
C GLU A 42 -2.99 7.36 1.35
N ALA A 43 -2.24 6.26 1.38
CA ALA A 43 -0.77 6.30 1.37
C ALA A 43 -0.23 6.94 0.09
N LEU A 44 -0.84 6.62 -1.05
CA LEU A 44 -0.46 7.23 -2.33
C LEU A 44 -0.79 8.71 -2.38
N SER A 45 -1.97 9.10 -1.89
CA SER A 45 -2.37 10.51 -1.82
C SER A 45 -1.42 11.30 -0.92
N GLU A 46 -1.04 10.75 0.23
CA GLU A 46 -0.11 11.39 1.16
C GLU A 46 1.30 11.56 0.53
N VAL A 47 1.83 10.52 -0.10
CA VAL A 47 3.13 10.57 -0.80
C VAL A 47 3.09 11.51 -2.02
N ALA A 48 1.99 11.52 -2.78
CA ALA A 48 1.78 12.42 -3.91
C ALA A 48 1.65 13.88 -3.47
N SER A 49 1.01 14.13 -2.32
CA SER A 49 0.85 15.48 -1.75
C SER A 49 2.19 16.15 -1.42
N GLY A 50 3.22 15.34 -1.14
CA GLY A 50 4.59 15.82 -0.93
C GLY A 50 5.26 16.35 -2.19
N GLY A 51 4.66 16.21 -3.37
CA GLY A 51 5.12 16.76 -4.66
C GLY A 51 6.43 16.15 -5.20
N ARG A 52 7.01 15.18 -4.47
CA ARG A 52 8.28 14.54 -4.80
C ARG A 52 8.15 13.45 -5.87
N PHE A 53 6.97 12.83 -5.99
CA PHE A 53 6.72 11.72 -6.90
C PHE A 53 5.48 11.98 -7.75
N SER A 54 5.56 11.71 -9.06
CA SER A 54 4.40 11.81 -9.95
C SER A 54 3.47 10.60 -9.77
N GLU A 55 2.16 10.78 -9.96
CA GLU A 55 1.18 9.69 -9.90
C GLU A 55 1.56 8.50 -10.79
N ARG A 56 2.09 8.77 -11.99
CA ARG A 56 2.57 7.72 -12.90
C ARG A 56 3.69 6.86 -12.32
N LEU A 57 4.56 7.45 -11.49
CA LEU A 57 5.66 6.74 -10.83
C LEU A 57 5.14 5.92 -9.66
N LEU A 58 4.20 6.48 -8.89
CA LEU A 58 3.52 5.76 -7.81
C LEU A 58 2.73 4.55 -8.34
N GLN A 59 2.08 4.69 -9.50
CA GLN A 59 1.39 3.59 -10.17
C GLN A 59 2.32 2.46 -10.64
N MET A 60 3.64 2.69 -10.77
CA MET A 60 4.61 1.62 -11.08
C MET A 60 4.99 0.77 -9.87
N ILE A 61 4.86 1.30 -8.65
CA ILE A 61 5.19 0.59 -7.40
C ILE A 61 3.95 0.01 -6.72
N CYS A 62 2.76 0.50 -7.08
CA CYS A 62 1.48 -0.01 -6.63
C CYS A 62 1.08 -1.31 -7.31
N ALA A 63 0.05 -1.94 -6.74
CA ALA A 63 -0.61 -3.06 -7.39
C ALA A 63 -0.96 -2.67 -8.84
N PRO A 64 -0.49 -3.43 -9.85
CA PRO A 64 -1.01 -3.24 -11.19
C PRO A 64 -2.52 -3.33 -11.10
N ALA A 65 -3.26 -2.32 -11.56
CA ALA A 65 -4.72 -2.34 -11.63
C ALA A 65 -5.26 -3.57 -12.43
N ALA A 66 -4.38 -4.29 -13.12
CA ALA A 66 -4.62 -5.55 -13.81
C ALA A 66 -4.70 -6.78 -12.90
N LEU A 67 -4.13 -6.74 -11.67
CA LEU A 67 -4.40 -7.75 -10.66
C LEU A 67 -5.75 -7.39 -10.03
N SER A 68 -6.80 -8.04 -10.50
CA SER A 68 -8.16 -7.97 -9.94
C SER A 68 -8.21 -8.54 -8.51
N TYR A 69 -7.53 -7.86 -7.60
CA TYR A 69 -7.64 -8.13 -6.18
C TYR A 69 -9.09 -7.90 -5.75
N PRO A 70 -9.61 -8.73 -4.82
CA PRO A 70 -10.95 -8.53 -4.30
C PRO A 70 -11.07 -7.12 -3.70
N ASN A 71 -12.25 -6.51 -3.80
CA ASN A 71 -12.58 -5.26 -3.11
C ASN A 71 -13.84 -5.48 -2.26
N ASN A 72 -13.76 -6.41 -1.33
CA ASN A 72 -14.85 -6.82 -0.45
C ASN A 72 -14.44 -6.69 1.04
N ASP A 73 -15.41 -6.91 1.93
CA ASP A 73 -15.17 -6.87 3.37
C ASP A 73 -14.61 -8.20 3.93
N GLU A 74 -14.15 -9.10 3.06
CA GLU A 74 -13.47 -10.33 3.48
C GLU A 74 -12.07 -10.00 4.04
N PRO A 75 -11.59 -10.77 5.03
CA PRO A 75 -10.23 -10.64 5.53
C PRO A 75 -9.20 -10.78 4.41
N VAL A 76 -8.18 -9.91 4.43
CA VAL A 76 -7.06 -10.02 3.50
C VAL A 76 -6.31 -11.31 3.76
N SER A 77 -6.15 -12.12 2.71
CA SER A 77 -5.26 -13.27 2.71
C SER A 77 -4.48 -13.27 1.40
N PHE A 78 -3.16 -13.23 1.50
CA PHE A 78 -2.26 -13.38 0.35
C PHE A 78 -1.90 -14.85 0.08
N GLU A 79 -2.47 -15.78 0.84
CA GLU A 79 -2.20 -17.20 0.70
C GLU A 79 -2.70 -17.69 -0.66
N GLY A 80 -1.79 -18.20 -1.50
CA GLY A 80 -2.09 -18.66 -2.86
C GLY A 80 -2.01 -17.60 -3.96
N HIS A 81 -1.63 -16.36 -3.65
CA HIS A 81 -1.35 -15.34 -4.67
C HIS A 81 0.12 -15.40 -5.14
N ASP A 82 0.33 -15.63 -6.44
CA ASP A 82 1.68 -15.72 -7.06
C ASP A 82 2.47 -14.39 -7.03
N PHE A 83 1.79 -13.26 -6.84
CA PHE A 83 2.44 -11.94 -6.82
C PHE A 83 1.74 -10.97 -5.88
N VAL A 84 2.37 -10.63 -4.75
CA VAL A 84 1.87 -9.61 -3.81
C VAL A 84 2.52 -8.25 -4.11
N PRO A 85 1.73 -7.19 -4.37
CA PRO A 85 2.24 -5.83 -4.52
C PRO A 85 3.03 -5.36 -3.30
N LEU A 86 4.12 -4.60 -3.52
CA LEU A 86 4.96 -4.10 -2.42
C LEU A 86 4.18 -3.25 -1.42
N VAL A 87 3.25 -2.42 -1.90
CA VAL A 87 2.41 -1.59 -1.02
C VAL A 87 1.50 -2.45 -0.15
N PHE A 88 0.89 -3.50 -0.70
CA PHE A 88 0.06 -4.42 0.08
C PHE A 88 0.87 -5.20 1.12
N ALA A 89 2.06 -5.68 0.76
CA ALA A 89 2.97 -6.32 1.69
C ALA A 89 3.40 -5.35 2.82
N ALA A 90 3.65 -4.08 2.50
CA ALA A 90 3.97 -3.06 3.48
C ALA A 90 2.80 -2.80 4.44
N ILE A 91 1.57 -2.71 3.92
CA ILE A 91 0.36 -2.51 4.74
C ILE A 91 0.11 -3.71 5.65
N ASP A 92 0.15 -4.94 5.14
CA ASP A 92 -0.04 -6.16 5.95
C ASP A 92 1.02 -6.27 7.04
N ARG A 93 2.29 -6.02 6.70
CA ARG A 93 3.38 -5.99 7.67
C ARG A 93 3.15 -4.94 8.75
N ALA A 94 2.81 -3.71 8.37
CA ALA A 94 2.52 -2.65 9.32
C ALA A 94 1.30 -2.99 10.19
N TRP A 95 0.26 -3.58 9.61
CA TRP A 95 -0.94 -4.03 10.33
C TRP A 95 -0.65 -5.09 11.38
N ARG A 96 0.29 -6.01 11.09
CA ARG A 96 0.76 -7.02 12.06
C ARG A 96 1.66 -6.44 13.15
N GLN A 97 2.40 -5.36 12.85
CA GLN A 97 3.31 -4.70 13.78
C GLN A 97 2.59 -3.75 14.74
N VAL A 98 1.49 -3.14 14.32
CA VAL A 98 0.63 -2.33 15.18
C VAL A 98 -0.26 -3.29 15.99
N GLN A 99 0.21 -3.69 17.18
CA GLN A 99 -0.57 -4.49 18.13
C GLN A 99 -1.50 -3.63 18.97
#